data_AF-A0A967AP01-F1
#
_entry.id   AF-A0A967AP01-F1
#
_cell.length_a   1.000
_cell.length_b   1.000
_cell.length_c   1.000
_cell.angle_alpha   90.00
_cell.angle_beta   90.00
_cell.angle_gamma   90.00
#
_symmetry.space_group_name_H-M   'P 1'
#
loop_
_entity.id
_entity.type
_entity.pdbx_description
1 polymer ?
#
loop_
_entity_poly.entity_id
_entity_poly.type
_entity_poly.pdbx_seq_one_letter_code
_entity_poly.pdbx_strand_id
1 'polypeptide(L)'
;MKLVVTVDVEEDQWGITPPRYATVHNVRRLPTLQRLLNEFGIIPTYLLTYPVAMDQHAVAILREIMEGGGCEIGMHCHPWNTPPYEESLNKHNSMLCNLPRTLQFEKLQRLHEAIQNRFDMTPIAFRSGRWG
;
A
#
# COMPACT_ATOMS: atom_id res chain seq x y z
N MET A 1 4.15 11.33 -25.58
CA MET A 1 4.59 10.34 -24.58
C MET A 1 3.74 10.52 -23.34
N LYS A 2 3.25 9.44 -22.70
CA LYS A 2 2.55 9.51 -21.41
C LYS A 2 3.50 8.98 -20.33
N LEU A 3 3.57 9.67 -19.19
CA LEU A 3 4.32 9.26 -18.00
C LEU A 3 3.33 9.06 -16.85
N VAL A 4 3.51 7.98 -16.09
CA VAL A 4 2.76 7.71 -14.85
C VAL A 4 3.79 7.46 -13.76
N VAL A 5 3.62 8.11 -12.61
CA VAL A 5 4.46 7.91 -11.44
C VAL A 5 3.65 7.20 -10.38
N THR A 6 4.16 6.06 -9.93
CA THR A 6 3.55 5.28 -8.84
C THR A 6 4.60 5.07 -7.77
N VAL A 7 4.20 5.12 -6.50
CA VAL A 7 5.09 4.87 -5.37
C VAL A 7 4.47 3.77 -4.52
N ASP A 8 5.21 2.68 -4.33
CA ASP A 8 4.81 1.61 -3.42
C ASP A 8 5.12 2.08 -1.99
N VAL A 9 4.06 2.33 -1.21
CA VAL A 9 4.16 2.83 0.16
C VAL A 9 4.12 1.61 1.09
N GLU A 10 5.31 1.18 1.47
CA GLU A 10 5.55 -0.02 2.28
C GLU A 10 6.06 0.33 3.68
N GLU A 11 6.25 -0.71 4.49
CA GLU A 11 6.84 -0.63 5.82
C GLU A 11 8.32 -0.25 5.82
N ASP A 12 8.85 0.11 7.00
CA ASP A 12 10.26 0.47 7.18
C ASP A 12 11.20 -0.75 7.02
N GLN A 13 10.70 -1.95 7.31
CA GLN A 13 11.50 -3.17 7.34
C GLN A 13 11.59 -3.82 5.96
N TRP A 14 12.80 -4.16 5.55
CA TRP A 14 13.04 -4.92 4.33
C TRP A 14 12.68 -6.40 4.47
N GLY A 15 12.03 -6.96 3.45
CA GLY A 15 11.76 -8.40 3.33
C GLY A 15 10.50 -8.87 4.06
N ILE A 16 10.43 -10.18 4.34
CA ILE A 16 9.25 -10.83 4.93
C ILE A 16 9.25 -10.57 6.44
N THR A 17 8.60 -9.48 6.84
CA THR A 17 8.53 -9.03 8.24
C THR A 17 7.17 -9.40 8.83
N PRO A 18 7.11 -10.12 9.97
CA PRO A 18 5.83 -10.41 10.61
C PRO A 18 5.04 -9.11 10.91
N PRO A 19 3.70 -9.11 10.75
CA PRO A 19 2.87 -7.91 10.90
C PRO A 19 3.06 -7.17 12.22
N ARG A 20 3.30 -7.90 13.31
CA ARG A 20 3.51 -7.33 14.65
C ARG A 20 4.77 -6.47 14.79
N TYR A 21 5.70 -6.53 13.83
CA TYR A 21 6.93 -5.74 13.82
C TYR A 21 6.96 -4.70 12.70
N ALA A 22 5.92 -4.64 11.87
CA ALA A 22 5.78 -3.66 10.82
C ALA A 22 5.66 -2.24 11.42
N THR A 23 6.53 -1.33 10.99
CA THR A 23 6.40 0.10 11.25
C THR A 23 6.35 0.87 9.95
N VAL A 24 5.75 2.07 9.96
CA VAL A 24 5.53 2.89 8.74
C VAL A 24 6.00 4.33 8.94
N HIS A 25 7.09 4.51 9.70
CA HIS A 25 7.59 5.84 10.03
C HIS A 25 8.13 6.58 8.79
N ASN A 26 8.58 5.85 7.77
CA ASN A 26 8.96 6.37 6.46
C ASN A 26 7.87 7.23 5.81
N VAL A 27 6.58 6.95 6.04
CA VAL A 27 5.45 7.69 5.46
C VAL A 27 5.48 9.17 5.85
N ARG A 28 6.07 9.50 7.01
CA ARG A 28 6.30 10.90 7.45
C ARG A 28 7.18 11.70 6.49
N ARG A 29 7.89 11.05 5.57
CA ARG A 29 8.71 11.68 4.53
C ARG A 29 7.93 11.96 3.24
N LEU A 30 6.76 11.35 3.03
CA LEU A 30 5.95 11.55 1.82
C LEU A 30 5.64 13.02 1.52
N PRO A 31 5.33 13.91 2.50
CA PRO A 31 5.11 15.33 2.17
C PRO A 31 6.31 16.00 1.48
N THR A 32 7.54 15.52 1.74
CA THR A 32 8.74 16.04 1.07
C THR A 32 8.81 15.57 -0.38
N LEU A 33 8.53 14.28 -0.62
CA LEU A 33 8.44 13.72 -1.97
C LEU A 33 7.29 14.38 -2.76
N GLN A 34 6.13 14.58 -2.13
CA GLN A 34 4.98 15.21 -2.74
C GLN A 34 5.28 16.64 -3.19
N ARG A 35 5.97 17.44 -2.36
CA ARG A 35 6.38 18.80 -2.77
C ARG A 35 7.24 18.78 -4.03
N LEU A 36 8.21 17.86 -4.11
CA LEU A 36 9.04 17.70 -5.30
C LEU A 36 8.20 17.31 -6.52
N LEU A 37 7.28 16.35 -6.39
CA LEU A 37 6.40 15.95 -7.50
C LEU A 37 5.49 17.09 -7.95
N ASN A 38 5.00 17.89 -7.02
CA ASN A 38 4.19 19.08 -7.30
C ASN A 38 4.97 20.13 -8.12
N GLU A 39 6.27 20.32 -7.87
CA GLU A 39 7.12 21.25 -8.66
C GLU A 39 7.17 20.86 -10.15
N PHE A 40 7.00 19.57 -10.45
CA PHE A 40 6.92 19.04 -11.82
C PHE A 40 5.49 18.86 -12.33
N GLY A 41 4.46 19.24 -11.55
CA GLY A 41 3.05 19.04 -11.90
C GLY A 41 2.64 17.56 -11.99
N ILE A 42 3.35 16.67 -11.28
CA ILE A 42 3.08 15.22 -11.29
C ILE A 42 2.09 14.88 -10.17
N ILE A 43 1.01 14.20 -10.53
CA ILE A 43 0.06 13.59 -9.58
C ILE A 43 0.41 12.09 -9.49
N PRO A 44 1.09 11.63 -8.42
CA PRO A 44 1.42 10.23 -8.25
C PRO A 44 0.22 9.38 -7.81
N THR A 45 0.30 8.08 -8.07
CA THR A 45 -0.51 7.08 -7.37
C THR A 45 0.32 6.46 -6.23
N TYR A 46 -0.12 6.62 -4.98
CA TYR A 46 0.45 5.94 -3.82
C TYR A 46 -0.23 4.58 -3.63
N LEU A 47 0.51 3.50 -3.80
CA LEU A 47 0.02 2.13 -3.66
C LEU A 47 0.32 1.63 -2.25
N LEU A 48 -0.72 1.47 -1.42
CA LEU A 48 -0.57 1.25 0.02
C LEU A 48 -0.56 -0.23 0.36
N THR A 49 0.37 -0.61 1.23
CA THR A 49 0.33 -1.88 1.95
C THR A 49 -0.69 -1.85 3.09
N TYR A 50 -1.09 -3.03 3.58
CA TYR A 50 -2.06 -3.13 4.68
C TYR A 50 -1.61 -2.40 5.95
N PRO A 51 -0.34 -2.51 6.42
CA PRO A 51 0.10 -1.76 7.60
C PRO A 51 0.03 -0.23 7.42
N VAL A 52 0.33 0.28 6.22
CA VAL A 52 0.22 1.71 5.90
C VAL A 52 -1.24 2.17 5.95
N ALA A 53 -2.16 1.39 5.38
CA ALA A 53 -3.59 1.69 5.41
C ALA A 53 -4.18 1.63 6.84
N MET A 54 -3.54 0.91 7.76
CA MET A 54 -4.00 0.75 9.14
C MET A 54 -3.38 1.74 10.14
N ASP A 55 -2.29 2.42 9.78
CA ASP A 55 -1.67 3.41 10.63
C ASP A 55 -2.36 4.78 10.52
N GLN A 56 -2.83 5.30 11.65
CA GLN A 56 -3.61 6.54 11.69
C GLN A 56 -2.81 7.77 11.21
N HIS A 57 -1.51 7.82 11.47
CA HIS A 57 -0.67 8.94 11.10
C HIS A 57 -0.32 8.91 9.61
N ALA A 58 -0.05 7.72 9.07
CA ALA A 58 0.12 7.51 7.64
C ALA A 58 -1.15 7.89 6.87
N VAL A 59 -2.32 7.42 7.34
CA VAL A 59 -3.62 7.77 6.75
C VAL A 59 -3.86 9.28 6.78
N ALA A 60 -3.58 9.96 7.90
CA ALA A 60 -3.77 11.40 7.99
C ALA A 60 -2.95 12.18 6.94
N ILE A 61 -1.66 11.82 6.78
CA ILE A 61 -0.79 12.43 5.77
C ILE A 61 -1.33 12.19 4.35
N LEU A 62 -1.61 10.93 4.02
CA LEU A 62 -2.05 10.55 2.68
C LEU A 62 -3.42 11.14 2.33
N ARG A 63 -4.32 11.22 3.32
CA ARG A 63 -5.64 11.83 3.17
C ARG A 63 -5.52 13.32 2.87
N GLU A 64 -4.69 14.06 3.60
CA GLU A 64 -4.46 15.49 3.35
C GLU A 64 -3.96 15.73 1.92
N ILE A 65 -3.00 14.92 1.45
CA ILE A 65 -2.49 15.03 0.08
C ILE A 65 -3.57 14.69 -0.95
N MET A 66 -4.34 13.63 -0.72
CA MET A 66 -5.40 13.16 -1.62
C MET A 66 -6.55 14.17 -1.72
N GLU A 67 -7.05 14.68 -0.60
CA GLU A 67 -8.14 15.67 -0.55
C GLU A 67 -7.73 17.00 -1.20
N GLY A 68 -6.44 17.34 -1.18
CA GLY A 68 -5.85 18.45 -1.94
C GLY A 68 -5.69 18.18 -3.44
N GLY A 69 -6.08 17.01 -3.94
CA GLY A 69 -5.90 16.60 -5.35
C GLY A 69 -4.45 16.29 -5.72
N GLY A 70 -3.57 16.13 -4.73
CA GLY A 70 -2.14 15.94 -4.94
C GLY A 70 -1.75 14.51 -5.30
N CYS A 71 -2.60 13.52 -5.06
CA CYS A 71 -2.32 12.12 -5.37
C CYS A 71 -3.58 11.27 -5.57
N GLU A 72 -3.40 10.12 -6.20
CA GLU A 72 -4.34 8.99 -6.16
C GLU A 72 -3.90 7.96 -5.13
N ILE A 73 -4.85 7.17 -4.61
CA ILE A 73 -4.58 6.05 -3.70
C ILE A 73 -4.93 4.71 -4.37
N GLY A 74 -4.04 3.73 -4.26
CA GLY A 74 -4.25 2.37 -4.75
C GLY A 74 -3.72 1.30 -3.79
N MET A 75 -3.76 0.05 -4.23
CA MET A 75 -3.49 -1.13 -3.41
C MET A 75 -2.13 -1.75 -3.72
N HIS A 76 -1.35 -2.06 -2.68
CA HIS A 76 -0.11 -2.84 -2.75
C HIS A 76 -0.13 -4.04 -1.80
N CYS A 77 -0.65 -5.19 -2.26
CA CYS A 77 -0.86 -6.34 -1.38
C CYS A 77 0.40 -7.21 -1.25
N HIS A 78 0.91 -7.34 -0.02
CA HIS A 78 1.91 -8.35 0.34
C HIS A 78 1.23 -9.46 1.16
N PRO A 79 1.47 -10.75 0.82
CA PRO A 79 0.89 -11.86 1.58
C PRO A 79 1.14 -11.79 3.09
N TRP A 80 2.40 -11.59 3.49
CA TRP A 80 2.83 -11.74 4.87
C TRP A 80 2.34 -10.64 5.82
N ASN A 81 1.94 -9.48 5.28
CA ASN A 81 1.49 -8.34 6.08
C ASN A 81 -0.02 -8.07 5.96
N THR A 82 -0.71 -8.72 5.02
CA THR A 82 -2.15 -8.55 4.78
C THR A 82 -2.94 -9.74 5.35
N PRO A 83 -3.93 -9.53 6.25
CA PRO A 83 -4.73 -10.61 6.81
C PRO A 83 -5.67 -11.22 5.76
N PRO A 84 -6.10 -12.48 5.92
CA PRO A 84 -5.78 -13.40 7.03
C PRO A 84 -4.35 -13.98 6.91
N TYR A 85 -3.74 -14.35 8.04
CA TYR A 85 -2.35 -14.84 8.12
C TYR A 85 -2.30 -16.36 8.27
N GLU A 86 -2.68 -17.08 7.21
CA GLU A 86 -2.82 -18.54 7.22
C GLU A 86 -1.63 -19.26 6.60
N GLU A 87 -0.90 -18.58 5.72
CA GLU A 87 0.26 -19.12 5.05
C GLU A 87 1.49 -19.16 5.96
N SER A 88 2.35 -20.16 5.75
CA SER A 88 3.66 -20.17 6.39
C SER A 88 4.54 -19.06 5.80
N LEU A 89 5.24 -18.34 6.67
CA LEU A 89 6.16 -17.26 6.27
C LEU A 89 7.40 -17.83 5.60
N ASN A 90 7.44 -17.79 4.28
CA ASN A 90 8.58 -18.23 3.48
C ASN A 90 8.62 -17.49 2.12
N LYS A 91 9.75 -17.61 1.41
CA LYS A 91 9.99 -16.93 0.13
C LYS A 91 8.98 -17.29 -0.97
N HIS A 92 8.46 -18.51 -0.96
CA HIS A 92 7.47 -18.97 -1.94
C HIS A 92 6.11 -18.31 -1.68
N ASN A 93 5.61 -18.40 -0.43
CA ASN A 93 4.30 -17.88 -0.04
C ASN A 93 4.23 -16.34 0.03
N SER A 94 5.37 -15.67 0.08
CA SER A 94 5.43 -14.20 -0.03
C SER A 94 5.16 -13.65 -1.43
N MET A 95 4.94 -14.50 -2.43
CA MET A 95 4.44 -14.12 -3.76
C MET A 95 2.94 -14.41 -3.77
N LEU A 96 2.11 -13.41 -4.04
CA LEU A 96 0.65 -13.55 -3.95
C LEU A 96 0.13 -14.63 -4.91
N CYS A 97 0.73 -14.78 -6.09
CA CYS A 97 0.31 -15.74 -7.10
C CYS A 97 0.47 -17.21 -6.66
N ASN A 98 1.33 -17.46 -5.68
CA ASN A 98 1.60 -18.79 -5.14
C ASN A 98 0.59 -19.25 -4.07
N LEU A 99 -0.29 -18.35 -3.61
CA LEU A 99 -1.30 -18.68 -2.61
C LEU A 99 -2.54 -19.33 -3.25
N PRO A 100 -3.35 -20.08 -2.49
CA PRO A 100 -4.66 -20.53 -2.95
C PRO A 100 -5.54 -19.33 -3.39
N ARG A 101 -6.30 -19.48 -4.48
CA ARG A 101 -7.14 -18.40 -5.04
C ARG A 101 -8.09 -17.77 -4.01
N THR A 102 -8.63 -18.57 -3.10
CA THR A 102 -9.49 -18.08 -2.01
C THR A 102 -8.73 -17.14 -1.08
N LEU A 103 -7.53 -17.53 -0.65
CA LEU A 103 -6.67 -16.72 0.20
C LEU A 103 -6.18 -15.44 -0.50
N GLN A 104 -5.87 -15.53 -1.81
CA GLN A 104 -5.56 -14.33 -2.61
C GLN A 104 -6.72 -13.33 -2.59
N PHE A 105 -7.94 -13.81 -2.85
CA PHE A 105 -9.15 -12.98 -2.86
C PHE A 105 -9.40 -12.34 -1.49
N GLU A 106 -9.34 -13.12 -0.41
CA GLU A 106 -9.57 -12.62 0.95
C GLU A 106 -8.57 -11.53 1.34
N LYS A 107 -7.28 -11.72 1.04
CA LYS A 107 -6.25 -10.70 1.31
C LYS A 107 -6.50 -9.42 0.50
N LEU A 108 -6.81 -9.54 -0.79
CA LEU A 108 -7.16 -8.39 -1.63
C LEU A 108 -8.40 -7.66 -1.10
N GLN A 109 -9.43 -8.40 -0.72
CA GLN A 109 -10.65 -7.83 -0.16
C GLN A 109 -10.35 -7.07 1.15
N ARG A 110 -9.51 -7.63 2.04
CA ARG A 110 -9.16 -6.97 3.31
C ARG A 110 -8.39 -5.66 3.10
N LEU A 111 -7.45 -5.63 2.15
CA LEU A 111 -6.77 -4.39 1.81
C LEU A 111 -7.72 -3.38 1.16
N HIS A 112 -8.61 -3.83 0.28
CA HIS A 112 -9.62 -2.99 -0.36
C HIS A 112 -10.53 -2.33 0.68
N GLU A 113 -11.11 -3.11 1.59
CA GLU A 113 -11.96 -2.64 2.68
C GLU A 113 -11.20 -1.69 3.62
N ALA A 114 -9.94 -1.99 3.94
CA ALA A 114 -9.13 -1.12 4.79
C ALA A 114 -8.94 0.27 4.17
N ILE A 115 -8.57 0.34 2.90
CA ILE A 115 -8.43 1.62 2.19
C ILE A 115 -9.78 2.32 2.08
N GLN A 116 -10.84 1.60 1.69
CA GLN A 116 -12.18 2.17 1.54
C GLN A 116 -12.67 2.84 2.82
N ASN A 117 -12.55 2.15 3.95
CA ASN A 117 -12.99 2.66 5.25
C ASN A 117 -12.12 3.83 5.77
N ARG A 118 -10.86 3.93 5.32
CA ARG A 118 -9.90 4.93 5.84
C ARG A 118 -9.75 6.16 4.98
N PHE A 119 -10.13 6.08 3.71
CA PHE A 119 -10.05 7.17 2.74
C PHE A 119 -11.41 7.58 2.17
N ASP A 120 -12.49 6.86 2.48
CA ASP A 120 -13.84 7.11 1.97
C ASP A 120 -13.89 7.11 0.43
N MET A 121 -13.17 6.16 -0.18
CA MET A 121 -13.02 6.03 -1.63
C MET A 121 -12.81 4.58 -2.04
N THR A 122 -13.11 4.23 -3.28
CA THR A 122 -12.85 2.89 -3.81
C THR A 122 -11.52 2.88 -4.57
N PRO A 123 -10.49 2.15 -4.10
CA PRO A 123 -9.23 2.06 -4.84
C PRO A 123 -9.44 1.23 -6.12
N ILE A 124 -9.01 1.78 -7.26
CA ILE A 124 -9.14 1.15 -8.59
C ILE A 124 -7.80 0.71 -9.19
N ALA A 125 -6.69 1.14 -8.59
CA ALA A 125 -5.34 0.78 -8.98
C ALA A 125 -4.77 -0.30 -8.05
N PHE A 126 -4.07 -1.28 -8.63
CA PHE A 126 -3.47 -2.37 -7.90
C PHE A 126 -2.09 -2.73 -8.47
N ARG A 127 -1.13 -3.01 -7.58
CA ARG A 127 0.13 -3.68 -7.89
C ARG A 127 0.37 -4.75 -6.84
N SER A 128 0.68 -5.98 -7.25
CA SER A 128 1.07 -7.00 -6.27
C SER A 128 2.44 -6.67 -5.70
N GLY A 129 2.57 -6.92 -4.39
CA GLY A 129 3.85 -7.07 -3.74
C GLY A 129 4.72 -8.09 -4.45
N ARG A 130 6.01 -7.79 -4.58
CA ARG A 130 7.03 -8.65 -5.23
C ARG A 130 6.66 -9.13 -6.65
N TRP A 131 5.87 -8.33 -7.38
CA TRP A 131 5.42 -8.57 -8.77
C TRP A 131 4.43 -9.73 -8.99
N GLY A 132 3.90 -10.33 -7.93
CA GLY A 132 2.91 -11.40 -8.03
C GLY A 132 3.50 -12.77 -7.81
#